data_AF-A5GS68-F1
#
_entry.id   AF-A5GS68-F1
#
_cell.length_a   1.000
_cell.length_b   1.000
_cell.length_c   1.000
_cell.angle_alpha   90.00
_cell.angle_beta   90.00
_cell.angle_gamma   90.00
#
_symmetry.space_group_name_H-M   'P 1'
#
loop_
_entity.id
_entity.type
_entity.pdbx_description
1 polymer ?
#
loop_
_entity_poly.entity_id
_entity_poly.type
_entity_poly.pdbx_seq_one_letter_code
_entity_poly.pdbx_strand_id
1 'polypeptide(L)'
;MEIMQVVGSLVCSYRVGGLDHMNLRVLENNKGKQLVAVDPVGASPGNWVFTASGSAARFACPDPTVQTDLTIGGIIDFWAPDG
;
A
#
# COMPACT_ATOMS: atom_id res chain seq x y z
N MET A 1 -5.05 -6.70 -8.76
CA MET A 1 -5.41 -6.00 -7.53
C MET A 1 -5.64 -7.05 -6.46
N GLU A 2 -4.99 -6.92 -5.31
CA GLU A 2 -5.19 -7.82 -4.17
C GLU A 2 -5.78 -7.03 -3.00
N ILE A 3 -6.61 -7.70 -2.20
CA ILE A 3 -7.18 -7.13 -0.98
C ILE A 3 -6.27 -7.51 0.18
N MET A 4 -5.91 -6.52 0.98
CA MET A 4 -5.03 -6.66 2.14
C MET A 4 -5.52 -5.77 3.28
N GLN A 5 -5.14 -6.09 4.51
CA GLN A 5 -5.39 -5.23 5.66
C GLN A 5 -4.13 -4.43 6.00
N VAL A 6 -4.27 -3.15 6.30
CA VAL A 6 -3.19 -2.33 6.85
C VAL A 6 -2.94 -2.75 8.29
N VAL A 7 -1.73 -3.19 8.61
CA VAL A 7 -1.36 -3.58 9.98
C VAL A 7 -0.53 -2.51 10.69
N GLY A 8 0.09 -1.59 9.95
CA GLY A 8 0.96 -0.58 10.54
C GLY A 8 1.60 0.38 9.54
N SER A 9 2.49 1.22 10.06
CA SER A 9 3.33 2.13 9.26
C SER A 9 4.77 1.64 9.25
N LEU A 10 5.47 1.87 8.15
CA LEU A 10 6.93 1.67 8.07
C LEU A 10 7.62 3.03 7.91
N VAL A 11 8.63 3.28 8.73
CA VAL A 11 9.42 4.52 8.68
C VAL A 11 10.79 4.21 8.10
N CYS A 12 11.13 4.87 7.00
CA CYS A 12 12.44 4.76 6.35
C CYS A 12 13.08 6.16 6.25
N SER A 13 14.18 6.37 6.98
CA SER A 13 14.89 7.65 7.04
C SER A 13 15.96 7.82 5.96
N TYR A 14 16.38 6.73 5.30
CA TYR A 14 17.41 6.76 4.27
C TYR A 14 16.95 5.96 3.04
N ARG A 15 16.75 6.65 1.92
CA ARG A 15 16.07 6.13 0.72
C ARG A 15 16.90 6.40 -0.54
N VAL A 16 16.78 5.50 -1.52
CA VAL A 16 17.26 5.79 -2.88
C VAL A 16 16.42 6.89 -3.51
N GLY A 17 17.01 7.66 -4.43
CA GLY A 17 16.26 8.61 -5.24
C GLY A 17 15.18 7.88 -6.05
N GLY A 18 13.99 8.48 -6.14
CA GLY A 18 12.85 7.95 -6.90
C GLY A 18 11.75 7.27 -6.07
N LEU A 19 11.99 6.86 -4.82
CA LEU A 19 10.90 6.45 -3.90
C LEU A 19 10.23 7.67 -3.23
N ASP A 20 10.92 8.81 -3.25
CA ASP A 20 10.54 10.08 -2.65
C ASP A 20 10.13 9.96 -1.16
N HIS A 21 9.41 10.97 -0.67
CA HIS A 21 8.91 11.03 0.71
C HIS A 21 7.51 10.42 0.86
N MET A 22 7.20 9.38 0.07
CA MET A 22 5.93 8.68 0.15
C MET A 22 5.73 7.99 1.50
N ASN A 23 4.48 7.96 1.96
CA ASN A 23 4.07 7.19 3.14
C ASN A 23 4.15 5.69 2.83
N LEU A 24 4.65 4.90 3.78
CA LEU A 24 4.77 3.46 3.65
C LEU A 24 3.90 2.76 4.70
N ARG A 25 3.11 1.80 4.26
CA ARG A 25 2.25 0.97 5.11
C ARG A 25 2.68 -0.47 5.04
N VAL A 26 2.63 -1.14 6.19
CA VAL A 26 2.73 -2.60 6.25
C VAL A 26 1.33 -3.14 6.03
N LEU A 27 1.20 -4.01 5.03
CA LEU A 27 -0.03 -4.70 4.67
C LEU A 27 0.10 -6.18 4.98
N GLU A 28 -0.99 -6.83 5.35
CA GLU A 28 -1.08 -8.28 5.52
C GLU A 28 -2.20 -8.84 4.63
N ASN A 29 -1.89 -9.90 3.89
CA ASN A 29 -2.90 -10.60 3.09
C ASN A 29 -3.60 -11.71 3.91
N ASN A 30 -4.65 -12.32 3.34
CA ASN A 30 -5.41 -13.38 4.01
C ASN A 30 -4.60 -14.65 4.37
N LYS A 31 -3.34 -14.76 3.94
CA LYS A 31 -2.42 -15.85 4.28
C LYS A 31 -1.40 -15.46 5.35
N GLY A 32 -1.56 -14.28 5.97
CA GLY A 32 -0.62 -13.74 6.95
C GLY A 32 0.71 -13.26 6.36
N LYS A 33 0.82 -13.17 5.02
CA LYS A 33 2.04 -12.65 4.39
C LYS A 33 2.03 -11.13 4.46
N GLN A 34 3.12 -10.57 4.99
CA GLN A 34 3.31 -9.13 5.07
C GLN A 34 4.05 -8.57 3.85
N LEU A 35 3.59 -7.42 3.38
CA LEU A 35 4.19 -6.63 2.31
C LEU A 35 4.22 -5.15 2.72
N VAL A 36 5.01 -4.34 2.02
CA VAL A 36 5.06 -2.89 2.21
C VAL A 36 4.53 -2.21 0.96
N ALA A 37 3.61 -1.28 1.13
CA ALA A 37 3.02 -0.52 0.02
C ALA A 37 3.18 0.99 0.24
N VAL A 38 3.28 1.72 -0.87
CA VAL A 38 3.09 3.18 -0.89
C VAL A 38 1.63 3.50 -0.60
N ASP A 39 1.39 4.51 0.25
CA ASP A 39 0.06 4.96 0.66
C ASP A 39 -0.21 6.41 0.26
N PRO A 40 -0.88 6.63 -0.88
CA PRO A 40 -1.30 7.96 -1.29
C PRO A 40 -2.70 8.35 -0.78
N VAL A 41 -3.41 7.42 -0.11
CA VAL A 41 -4.82 7.61 0.28
C VAL A 41 -5.01 7.87 1.78
N GLY A 42 -3.96 7.72 2.58
CA GLY A 42 -4.00 7.98 4.01
C GLY A 42 -4.59 6.84 4.83
N ALA A 43 -4.38 5.59 4.40
CA ALA A 43 -4.91 4.42 5.08
C ALA A 43 -4.33 4.26 6.50
N SER A 44 -5.15 3.83 7.45
CA SER A 44 -4.78 3.61 8.85
C SER A 44 -4.79 2.11 9.20
N PRO A 45 -4.05 1.69 10.25
CA PRO A 45 -4.13 0.32 10.74
C PRO A 45 -5.58 -0.14 10.96
N GLY A 46 -5.90 -1.35 10.52
CA GLY A 46 -7.25 -1.91 10.51
C GLY A 46 -8.04 -1.68 9.23
N ASN A 47 -7.68 -0.69 8.40
CA ASN A 47 -8.33 -0.49 7.10
C ASN A 47 -8.07 -1.66 6.15
N TRP A 48 -9.11 -2.08 5.44
CA TRP A 48 -9.00 -2.95 4.29
C TRP A 48 -8.75 -2.11 3.05
N VAL A 49 -7.84 -2.56 2.20
CA VAL A 49 -7.43 -1.82 1.01
C VAL A 49 -7.32 -2.75 -0.19
N PHE A 50 -7.49 -2.21 -1.39
CA PHE A 50 -7.02 -2.89 -2.60
C PHE A 50 -5.72 -2.25 -3.08
N THR A 51 -4.84 -3.05 -3.67
CA THR A 51 -3.53 -2.61 -4.14
C THR A 51 -3.38 -2.72 -5.66
N ALA A 52 -2.58 -1.85 -6.23
CA ALA A 52 -1.98 -2.03 -7.56
C ALA A 52 -0.54 -2.53 -7.36
N SER A 53 -0.13 -3.52 -8.15
CA SER A 53 1.20 -4.14 -8.04
C SER A 53 1.96 -4.14 -9.37
N GLY A 54 3.27 -4.36 -9.29
CA GLY A 54 4.18 -4.32 -10.44
C GLY A 54 4.27 -2.93 -11.05
N SER A 55 4.45 -2.84 -12.37
CA SER A 55 4.57 -1.55 -13.07
C SER A 55 3.33 -0.67 -12.95
N ALA A 56 2.15 -1.27 -12.76
CA ALA A 56 0.88 -0.55 -12.58
C ALA A 56 0.84 0.23 -11.25
N ALA A 57 1.61 -0.19 -10.23
CA ALA A 57 1.66 0.48 -8.93
C ALA A 57 2.10 1.95 -9.04
N ARG A 58 2.95 2.28 -10.01
CA ARG A 58 3.38 3.66 -10.26
C ARG A 58 2.22 4.55 -10.68
N PHE A 59 1.28 4.04 -11.48
CA PHE A 59 0.11 4.82 -11.92
C PHE A 59 -0.96 4.98 -10.83
N ALA A 60 -0.91 4.18 -9.76
CA ALA A 60 -1.73 4.38 -8.57
C ALA A 60 -1.11 5.41 -7.60
N CYS A 61 0.16 5.79 -7.82
CA CYS A 61 0.82 6.87 -7.09
C CYS A 61 0.42 8.23 -7.70
N PRO A 62 0.35 9.32 -6.91
CA PRO A 62 0.10 10.67 -7.43
C PRO A 62 1.12 11.11 -8.48
N ASP A 63 2.36 10.63 -8.36
CA ASP A 63 3.42 10.82 -9.35
C ASP A 63 3.81 9.46 -9.96
N PRO A 64 3.59 9.24 -11.28
CA PRO A 64 3.90 7.97 -11.95
C PRO A 64 5.40 7.71 -12.16
N THR A 65 6.27 8.67 -11.82
CA THR A 65 7.72 8.49 -11.83
C THR A 65 8.24 7.84 -10.54
N VAL A 66 7.41 7.77 -9.49
CA VAL A 66 7.76 7.11 -8.23
C VAL A 66 8.08 5.64 -8.47
N GLN A 67 9.22 5.19 -7.95
CA GLN A 67 9.72 3.83 -8.06
C GLN A 67 9.09 2.95 -6.97
N THR A 68 7.90 2.45 -7.26
CA THR A 68 7.17 1.49 -6.41
C THR A 68 6.66 0.31 -7.24
N ASP A 69 6.61 -0.86 -6.62
CA ASP A 69 6.01 -2.08 -7.13
C ASP A 69 4.72 -2.48 -6.39
N LEU A 70 4.32 -1.72 -5.36
CA LEU A 70 3.08 -1.91 -4.63
C LEU A 70 2.54 -0.58 -4.08
N THR A 71 1.32 -0.24 -4.45
CA THR A 71 0.66 1.02 -4.04
C THR A 71 -0.78 0.74 -3.63
N ILE A 72 -1.22 1.35 -2.53
CA ILE A 72 -2.63 1.35 -2.11
C ILE A 72 -3.44 2.16 -3.12
N GLY A 73 -4.42 1.51 -3.75
CA GLY A 73 -5.32 2.16 -4.71
C GLY A 73 -6.57 2.75 -4.05
N GLY A 74 -6.95 2.25 -2.88
CA GLY A 74 -8.11 2.76 -2.14
C GLY A 74 -8.41 1.97 -0.87
N ILE A 75 -9.12 2.63 0.05
CA ILE A 75 -9.69 2.03 1.26
C ILE A 75 -11.05 1.43 0.88
N ILE A 76 -11.31 0.22 1.35
CA ILE A 76 -12.54 -0.52 1.08
C ILE A 76 -13.49 -0.31 2.25
N ASP A 77 -14.65 0.27 1.95
CA ASP A 77 -15.73 0.39 2.92
C ASP A 77 -16.46 -0.94 3.12
N PHE A 78 -16.93 -1.19 4.34
CA PHE A 78 -17.78 -2.33 4.71
C PHE A 78 -17.24 -3.72 4.28
N TRP A 79 -15.91 -3.89 4.25
CA TRP A 79 -15.29 -5.18 3.93
C TRP A 79 -15.37 -6.17 5.10
N ALA A 80 -16.00 -7.33 4.87
CA ALA A 80 -16.01 -8.46 5.79
C ALA A 80 -15.11 -9.57 5.19
N PRO A 81 -13.93 -9.83 5.76
CA PRO A 81 -12.96 -10.77 5.18
C PRO A 81 -13.43 -12.23 5.10
N ASP A 82 -14.46 -12.60 5.89
CA ASP A 82 -14.91 -13.99 6.01
C ASP A 82 -16.37 -14.24 5.56
N GLY A 83 -17.16 -13.20 5.29
CA GLY A 83 -18.61 -13.34 5.12
C GLY A 83 -19.32 -13.70 6.42
#